data_AF-A0A1Y5I5L8-F1
#
_entry.id   AF-A0A1Y5I5L8-F1
#
_cell.length_a   1.000
_cell.length_b   1.000
_cell.length_c   1.000
_cell.angle_alpha   90.00
_cell.angle_beta   90.00
_cell.angle_gamma   90.00
#
_symmetry.space_group_name_H-M   'P 1'
#
loop_
_entity.id
_entity.type
_entity.pdbx_description
1 polymer ?
#
loop_
_entity_poly.entity_id
_entity_poly.type
_entity_poly.pdbx_seq_one_letter_code
_entity_poly.pdbx_strand_id
1 'polypeptide(L)'
;MSAERFTKCDALVASWTKKQRRAHEQRMEARYSRGDFLFFLHVPRTAGRSFHFCFLKPAFETSDLCGNQYMGVTIDPRHPKCKFLATHDDYSLVERFEAQPRMVVMLRKPSRRVLSAYEFSIEVAARSFGTNPKKIEKRVQTRQVWPWSTLTTHIDGELRGYDEAIKANQSKIAISDVYDNELYTPFAEWIEMEMVHNDVHNGQFFQVLGLSNNTDAEMEPRANELRACALRRDTPASQALMEYAKERLEREIDVVALHERLADSISLAAKTLNIPLNASAHFVHPAHADVATLSERLSKRLGDHASSESEKVEVIGFVFRFRNVKTTDLAKVSFRESYVDALRRGVSMKCGVDVDAVRIHPMSPEGDWSREFNGFHMMTVTFKTRDAVAQSSAAASEPYDDMTEDPDALYDALKVGDAEFFQNVIAINVKVDQSYGEFELSSYGRIDGTSAKATTAMAHPISRTVGEQYRVCESGQFRKYARLRANALKHISEKIHGAYETFSDLGRKRISRKLIKRVDDLNFLDYELWKFAEELFEKRFRNENDAHSLSTLPPAERIEKTM
;
A
#
# COMPACT_ATOMS: atom_id res chain seq x y z
N MET A 1 -37.52 -28.82 8.73
CA MET A 1 -36.72 -29.03 7.50
C MET A 1 -36.67 -30.53 7.22
N SER A 2 -36.91 -30.99 5.98
CA SER A 2 -37.08 -32.43 5.67
C SER A 2 -35.76 -33.20 5.63
N ALA A 3 -35.79 -34.50 5.98
CA ALA A 3 -34.64 -35.42 5.93
C ALA A 3 -33.97 -35.48 4.55
N GLU A 4 -34.75 -35.34 3.48
CA GLU A 4 -34.31 -35.34 2.08
C GLU A 4 -33.37 -34.16 1.73
N ARG A 5 -33.50 -33.01 2.41
CA ARG A 5 -32.57 -31.88 2.22
C ARG A 5 -31.21 -32.10 2.87
N PHE A 6 -31.12 -32.96 3.90
CA PHE A 6 -29.84 -33.30 4.54
C PHE A 6 -29.04 -34.26 3.66
N THR A 7 -29.68 -35.32 3.15
CA THR A 7 -29.04 -36.29 2.26
C THR A 7 -28.49 -35.66 0.97
N LYS A 8 -29.18 -34.63 0.42
CA LYS A 8 -28.68 -33.87 -0.74
C LYS A 8 -27.38 -33.11 -0.43
N CYS A 9 -27.27 -32.48 0.75
CA CYS A 9 -26.06 -31.75 1.12
C CYS A 9 -24.89 -32.69 1.36
N ASP A 10 -25.12 -33.80 2.04
CA ASP A 10 -24.06 -34.78 2.33
C ASP A 10 -23.49 -35.37 1.04
N ALA A 11 -24.36 -35.76 0.09
CA ALA A 11 -23.93 -36.27 -1.21
C ALA A 11 -23.19 -35.20 -2.05
N LEU A 12 -23.68 -33.96 -2.04
CA LEU A 12 -23.06 -32.85 -2.77
C LEU A 12 -21.64 -32.56 -2.23
N VAL A 13 -21.51 -32.42 -0.91
CA VAL A 13 -20.22 -32.14 -0.25
C VAL A 13 -19.24 -33.30 -0.40
N ALA A 14 -19.70 -34.55 -0.23
CA ALA A 14 -18.85 -35.72 -0.40
C ALA A 14 -18.32 -35.83 -1.84
N SER A 15 -19.18 -35.60 -2.84
CA SER A 15 -18.76 -35.59 -4.25
C SER A 15 -17.79 -34.44 -4.54
N TRP A 16 -18.05 -33.25 -4.01
CA TRP A 16 -17.22 -32.07 -4.23
C TRP A 16 -15.84 -32.23 -3.59
N THR A 17 -15.75 -32.56 -2.30
CA THR A 17 -14.47 -32.76 -1.59
C THR A 17 -13.60 -33.84 -2.24
N LYS A 18 -14.21 -34.96 -2.67
CA LYS A 18 -13.50 -36.01 -3.41
C LYS A 18 -12.92 -35.51 -4.74
N LYS A 19 -13.65 -34.67 -5.47
CA LYS A 19 -13.17 -34.04 -6.71
C LYS A 19 -12.00 -33.09 -6.42
N GLN A 20 -12.11 -32.25 -5.39
CA GLN A 20 -11.07 -31.28 -5.05
C GLN A 20 -9.76 -31.96 -4.63
N ARG A 21 -9.83 -32.98 -3.78
CA ARG A 21 -8.64 -33.77 -3.38
C ARG A 21 -7.92 -34.37 -4.60
N ARG A 22 -8.66 -35.01 -5.51
CA ARG A 22 -8.08 -35.58 -6.74
C ARG A 22 -7.44 -34.51 -7.63
N ALA A 23 -8.08 -33.34 -7.76
CA ALA A 23 -7.53 -32.25 -8.56
C ALA A 23 -6.25 -31.67 -7.94
N HIS A 24 -6.21 -31.54 -6.61
CA HIS A 24 -5.02 -31.12 -5.88
C HIS A 24 -3.85 -32.10 -6.05
N GLU A 25 -4.09 -33.41 -5.90
CA GLU A 25 -3.07 -34.45 -6.13
C GLU A 25 -2.43 -34.32 -7.51
N GLN A 26 -3.26 -34.16 -8.56
CA GLN A 26 -2.78 -33.96 -9.94
C GLN A 26 -1.93 -32.69 -10.08
N ARG A 27 -2.36 -31.57 -9.49
CA ARG A 27 -1.60 -30.31 -9.51
C ARG A 27 -0.28 -30.40 -8.73
N MET A 28 -0.25 -31.16 -7.64
CA MET A 28 0.96 -31.37 -6.84
C MET A 28 2.00 -32.21 -7.58
N GLU A 29 1.59 -33.26 -8.29
CA GLU A 29 2.48 -34.01 -9.16
C GLU A 29 3.12 -33.11 -10.23
N ALA A 30 2.34 -32.19 -10.80
CA ALA A 30 2.82 -31.24 -11.80
C ALA A 30 3.74 -30.14 -11.23
N ARG A 31 3.61 -29.78 -9.93
CA ARG A 31 4.37 -28.70 -9.27
C ARG A 31 5.87 -28.84 -9.42
N TYR A 32 6.40 -30.04 -9.24
CA TYR A 32 7.85 -30.32 -9.33
C TYR A 32 8.46 -30.03 -10.71
N SER A 33 7.63 -29.95 -11.76
CA SER A 33 8.08 -29.77 -13.15
C SER A 33 7.84 -28.36 -13.71
N ARG A 34 7.07 -27.49 -13.03
CA ARG A 34 6.47 -26.29 -13.66
C ARG A 34 6.68 -24.95 -12.91
N GLY A 35 7.49 -24.91 -11.85
CA GLY A 35 8.10 -23.67 -11.36
C GLY A 35 7.47 -22.97 -10.15
N ASP A 36 8.07 -21.84 -9.78
CA ASP A 36 7.97 -21.11 -8.50
C ASP A 36 6.89 -20.02 -8.44
N PHE A 37 5.67 -20.28 -8.92
CA PHE A 37 4.59 -19.28 -8.82
C PHE A 37 4.12 -19.13 -7.37
N LEU A 38 4.06 -17.89 -6.86
CA LEU A 38 3.51 -17.54 -5.55
C LEU A 38 2.12 -16.93 -5.68
N PHE A 39 1.17 -17.48 -4.94
CA PHE A 39 -0.18 -16.98 -4.84
C PHE A 39 -0.50 -16.58 -3.39
N PHE A 40 -0.81 -15.30 -3.17
CA PHE A 40 -1.30 -14.80 -1.90
C PHE A 40 -2.83 -14.64 -1.94
N LEU A 41 -3.51 -15.59 -1.28
CA LEU A 41 -4.94 -15.53 -1.03
C LEU A 41 -5.21 -14.46 0.03
N HIS A 42 -5.49 -13.23 -0.42
CA HIS A 42 -5.66 -12.09 0.48
C HIS A 42 -7.10 -12.01 0.96
N VAL A 43 -7.33 -12.49 2.18
CA VAL A 43 -8.58 -12.24 2.89
C VAL A 43 -8.68 -10.75 3.25
N PRO A 44 -9.77 -10.05 2.89
CA PRO A 44 -9.96 -8.66 3.27
C PRO A 44 -9.85 -8.44 4.79
N ARG A 45 -9.12 -7.38 5.17
CA ARG A 45 -8.85 -6.94 6.56
C ARG A 45 -7.95 -7.88 7.39
N THR A 46 -7.11 -8.68 6.72
CA THR A 46 -6.01 -9.43 7.34
C THR A 46 -4.64 -8.86 6.91
N ALA A 47 -4.43 -7.56 7.13
CA ALA A 47 -3.14 -6.87 6.94
C ALA A 47 -2.49 -6.91 5.54
N GLY A 48 -3.24 -7.01 4.43
CA GLY A 48 -2.65 -6.98 3.08
C GLY A 48 -1.79 -5.77 2.72
N ARG A 49 -1.98 -4.60 3.37
CA ARG A 49 -1.07 -3.46 3.15
C ARG A 49 0.30 -3.66 3.78
N SER A 50 0.40 -4.35 4.91
CA SER A 50 1.68 -4.65 5.54
C SER A 50 2.27 -5.92 4.95
N PHE A 51 1.52 -7.02 4.96
CA PHE A 51 2.06 -8.31 4.57
C PHE A 51 2.30 -8.44 3.06
N HIS A 52 1.30 -8.14 2.23
CA HIS A 52 1.53 -8.16 0.78
C HIS A 52 2.36 -6.96 0.32
N PHE A 53 1.88 -5.74 0.57
CA PHE A 53 2.47 -4.58 -0.09
C PHE A 53 3.81 -4.12 0.51
N CYS A 54 4.06 -4.35 1.81
CA CYS A 54 5.34 -4.00 2.43
C CYS A 54 6.33 -5.17 2.53
N PHE A 55 5.91 -6.42 2.39
CA PHE A 55 6.80 -7.59 2.50
C PHE A 55 6.87 -8.42 1.20
N LEU A 56 5.77 -9.06 0.78
CA LEU A 56 5.81 -9.92 -0.40
C LEU A 56 6.16 -9.16 -1.69
N LYS A 57 5.49 -8.04 -1.97
CA LYS A 57 5.71 -7.28 -3.21
C LYS A 57 7.16 -6.78 -3.37
N PRO A 58 7.81 -6.22 -2.33
CA PRO A 58 9.25 -5.90 -2.36
C PRO A 58 10.19 -7.06 -2.69
N ALA A 59 9.79 -8.30 -2.48
CA ALA A 59 10.61 -9.48 -2.74
C ALA A 59 10.64 -9.92 -4.21
N PHE A 60 9.85 -9.31 -5.10
CA PHE A 60 9.77 -9.69 -6.51
C PHE A 60 10.13 -8.52 -7.43
N GLU A 61 10.77 -8.82 -8.55
CA GLU A 61 10.96 -7.86 -9.63
C GLU A 61 9.62 -7.37 -10.19
N THR A 62 9.60 -6.14 -10.73
CA THR A 62 8.35 -5.57 -11.28
C THR A 62 7.80 -6.39 -12.45
N SER A 63 8.68 -6.98 -13.26
CA SER A 63 8.36 -7.92 -14.35
C SER A 63 7.72 -9.22 -13.86
N ASP A 64 8.02 -9.64 -12.63
CA ASP A 64 7.50 -10.86 -12.02
C ASP A 64 6.11 -10.65 -11.37
N LEU A 65 5.68 -9.41 -11.19
CA LEU A 65 4.36 -9.09 -10.62
C LEU A 65 3.26 -9.23 -11.66
N CYS A 66 2.23 -10.01 -11.35
CA CYS A 66 1.05 -10.10 -12.20
C CYS A 66 0.27 -8.77 -12.26
N GLY A 67 -0.28 -8.44 -13.43
CA GLY A 67 -1.14 -7.27 -13.63
C GLY A 67 -2.47 -7.36 -12.85
N ASN A 68 -3.04 -6.21 -12.47
CA ASN A 68 -4.35 -6.08 -11.84
C ASN A 68 -4.62 -7.03 -10.65
N GLN A 69 -3.73 -7.03 -9.65
CA GLN A 69 -3.82 -7.81 -8.40
C GLN A 69 -5.13 -7.69 -7.58
N TYR A 70 -6.10 -6.82 -7.93
CA TYR A 70 -7.32 -6.65 -7.14
C TYR A 70 -8.58 -6.33 -7.95
N MET A 71 -8.49 -6.25 -9.29
CA MET A 71 -9.64 -5.93 -10.14
C MET A 71 -9.72 -6.89 -11.31
N GLY A 72 -10.34 -8.05 -11.07
CA GLY A 72 -10.53 -9.09 -12.08
C GLY A 72 -9.18 -9.64 -12.56
N VAL A 73 -8.95 -10.92 -12.33
CA VAL A 73 -7.69 -11.54 -12.76
C VAL A 73 -7.62 -11.57 -14.28
N THR A 74 -6.72 -10.78 -14.86
CA THR A 74 -6.49 -10.73 -16.31
C THR A 74 -5.39 -11.69 -16.78
N ILE A 75 -4.76 -12.42 -15.85
CA ILE A 75 -3.79 -13.45 -16.20
C ILE A 75 -4.50 -14.73 -16.65
N ASP A 76 -3.85 -15.51 -17.51
CA ASP A 76 -4.21 -16.91 -17.73
C ASP A 76 -3.52 -17.76 -16.65
N PRO A 77 -4.25 -18.33 -15.67
CA PRO A 77 -3.64 -19.14 -14.62
C PRO A 77 -3.03 -20.45 -15.12
N ARG A 78 -3.39 -20.91 -16.33
CA ARG A 78 -2.77 -22.10 -16.93
C ARG A 78 -1.38 -21.81 -17.46
N HIS A 79 -1.15 -20.59 -17.94
CA HIS A 79 0.11 -20.14 -18.52
C HIS A 79 0.49 -18.74 -18.02
N PRO A 80 0.78 -18.58 -16.71
CA PRO A 80 1.09 -17.28 -16.16
C PRO A 80 2.43 -16.75 -16.72
N LYS A 81 2.42 -15.50 -17.20
CA LYS A 81 3.62 -14.78 -17.68
C LYS A 81 4.33 -13.98 -16.58
N CYS A 82 3.98 -14.24 -15.32
CA CYS A 82 4.42 -13.58 -14.10
C CYS A 82 4.60 -14.64 -13.02
N LYS A 83 5.20 -14.28 -11.88
CA LYS A 83 5.50 -15.23 -10.78
C LYS A 83 4.75 -14.95 -9.49
N PHE A 84 4.19 -13.75 -9.30
CA PHE A 84 3.48 -13.42 -8.07
C PHE A 84 2.14 -12.74 -8.31
N LEU A 85 1.08 -13.36 -7.75
CA LEU A 85 -0.26 -12.80 -7.68
C LEU A 85 -0.74 -12.73 -6.23
N ALA A 86 -1.26 -11.58 -5.85
CA ALA A 86 -2.09 -11.41 -4.67
C ALA A 86 -3.48 -10.98 -5.15
N THR A 87 -4.56 -11.46 -4.55
CA THR A 87 -5.93 -11.03 -4.89
C THR A 87 -6.94 -11.30 -3.77
N HIS A 88 -8.10 -10.64 -3.81
CA HIS A 88 -9.26 -10.97 -2.97
C HIS A 88 -10.14 -12.08 -3.57
N ASP A 89 -9.82 -12.59 -4.77
CA ASP A 89 -10.45 -13.81 -5.27
C ASP A 89 -10.21 -14.97 -4.31
N ASP A 90 -11.04 -15.99 -4.42
CA ASP A 90 -10.94 -17.16 -3.56
C ASP A 90 -10.14 -18.29 -4.19
N TYR A 91 -10.04 -19.40 -3.47
CA TYR A 91 -9.27 -20.57 -3.91
C TYR A 91 -9.75 -21.16 -5.24
N SER A 92 -10.95 -20.83 -5.74
CA SER A 92 -11.41 -21.30 -7.06
C SER A 92 -10.48 -20.85 -8.20
N LEU A 93 -9.76 -19.73 -8.02
CA LEU A 93 -8.74 -19.30 -8.97
C LEU A 93 -7.50 -20.22 -8.95
N VAL A 94 -7.14 -20.75 -7.79
CA VAL A 94 -6.05 -21.73 -7.64
C VAL A 94 -6.39 -23.02 -8.38
N GLU A 95 -7.68 -23.41 -8.38
CA GLU A 95 -8.17 -24.58 -9.12
C GLU A 95 -7.99 -24.46 -10.65
N ARG A 96 -7.66 -23.26 -11.18
CA ARG A 96 -7.40 -23.03 -12.60
C ARG A 96 -5.96 -23.31 -13.03
N PHE A 97 -5.03 -23.40 -12.09
CA PHE A 97 -3.62 -23.64 -12.40
C PHE A 97 -3.38 -25.10 -12.78
N GLU A 98 -2.50 -25.33 -13.75
CA GLU A 98 -2.10 -26.69 -14.14
C GLU A 98 -1.17 -27.36 -13.11
N ALA A 99 -0.46 -26.55 -12.32
CA ALA A 99 0.44 -26.98 -11.26
C ALA A 99 0.11 -26.21 -9.98
N GLN A 100 0.24 -26.85 -8.81
CA GLN A 100 -0.12 -26.22 -7.55
C GLN A 100 0.87 -25.06 -7.25
N PRO A 101 0.42 -23.80 -7.19
CA PRO A 101 1.31 -22.71 -6.83
C PRO A 101 1.73 -22.81 -5.36
N ARG A 102 2.78 -22.07 -4.98
CA ARG A 102 3.08 -21.81 -3.58
C ARG A 102 2.00 -20.91 -3.00
N MET A 103 1.41 -21.30 -1.89
CA MET A 103 0.21 -20.66 -1.35
C MET A 103 0.50 -19.97 -0.04
N VAL A 104 0.02 -18.73 0.08
CA VAL A 104 0.03 -17.97 1.33
C VAL A 104 -1.37 -17.47 1.63
N VAL A 105 -1.81 -17.59 2.87
CA VAL A 105 -3.04 -16.97 3.38
C VAL A 105 -2.73 -16.27 4.69
N MET A 106 -3.39 -15.15 4.95
CA MET A 106 -3.40 -14.54 6.28
C MET A 106 -4.81 -14.54 6.84
N LEU A 107 -4.95 -15.07 8.05
CA LEU A 107 -6.20 -15.12 8.80
C LEU A 107 -6.16 -14.18 10.00
N ARG A 108 -7.35 -13.91 10.56
CA ARG A 108 -7.57 -13.01 11.69
C ARG A 108 -8.77 -13.46 12.49
N LYS A 109 -8.76 -13.18 13.80
CA LYS A 109 -9.89 -13.45 14.68
C LYS A 109 -11.18 -12.84 14.09
N PRO A 110 -12.27 -13.62 13.93
CA PRO A 110 -13.42 -13.20 13.13
C PRO A 110 -14.08 -11.90 13.61
N SER A 111 -14.39 -11.77 14.90
CA SER A 111 -14.97 -10.53 15.46
C SER A 111 -14.10 -9.30 15.21
N ARG A 112 -12.77 -9.43 15.27
CA ARG A 112 -11.83 -8.33 14.99
C ARG A 112 -11.80 -8.00 13.49
N ARG A 113 -11.94 -9.00 12.61
CA ARG A 113 -12.02 -8.81 11.17
C ARG A 113 -13.32 -8.11 10.75
N VAL A 114 -14.47 -8.58 11.25
CA VAL A 114 -15.80 -8.01 10.97
C VAL A 114 -15.87 -6.55 11.41
N LEU A 115 -15.48 -6.27 12.66
CA LEU A 115 -15.46 -4.91 13.19
C LEU A 115 -14.55 -4.00 12.35
N SER A 116 -13.39 -4.51 11.94
CA SER A 116 -12.47 -3.75 11.10
C SER A 116 -12.96 -3.54 9.66
N ALA A 117 -13.89 -4.37 9.16
CA ALA A 117 -14.54 -4.19 7.87
C ALA A 117 -15.62 -3.11 7.94
N TYR A 118 -16.39 -3.08 9.03
CA TYR A 118 -17.36 -2.02 9.34
C TYR A 118 -16.67 -0.64 9.39
N GLU A 119 -15.67 -0.51 10.27
CA GLU A 119 -14.91 0.73 10.45
C GLU A 119 -14.29 1.20 9.11
N PHE A 120 -13.69 0.28 8.36
CA PHE A 120 -13.03 0.61 7.09
C PHE A 120 -14.03 1.10 6.02
N SER A 121 -15.21 0.50 5.94
CA SER A 121 -16.23 0.91 4.96
C SER A 121 -16.71 2.34 5.23
N ILE A 122 -16.93 2.68 6.50
CA ILE A 122 -17.28 4.03 6.93
C ILE A 122 -16.14 5.02 6.67
N GLU A 123 -14.91 4.68 7.05
CA GLU A 123 -13.75 5.56 6.82
C GLU A 123 -13.52 5.86 5.33
N VAL A 124 -13.75 4.89 4.44
CA VAL A 124 -13.59 5.10 2.99
C VAL A 124 -14.71 5.97 2.43
N ALA A 125 -15.96 5.74 2.85
CA ALA A 125 -17.11 6.52 2.45
C ALA A 125 -17.00 7.99 2.92
N ALA A 126 -16.59 8.18 4.18
CA ALA A 126 -16.47 9.48 4.82
C ALA A 126 -15.43 10.41 4.17
N ARG A 127 -14.37 9.87 3.54
CA ARG A 127 -13.35 10.68 2.85
C ARG A 127 -13.88 11.58 1.74
N SER A 128 -15.01 11.21 1.15
CA SER A 128 -15.69 12.00 0.14
C SER A 128 -17.16 12.26 0.50
N PHE A 129 -17.52 11.97 1.75
CA PHE A 129 -18.88 12.04 2.28
C PHE A 129 -19.92 11.46 1.30
N GLY A 130 -19.67 10.23 0.84
CA GLY A 130 -20.55 9.52 -0.11
C GLY A 130 -20.43 9.95 -1.58
N THR A 131 -19.63 10.98 -1.90
CA THR A 131 -19.39 11.37 -3.30
C THR A 131 -18.44 10.38 -3.96
N ASN A 132 -18.82 9.83 -5.12
CA ASN A 132 -17.94 8.97 -5.88
C ASN A 132 -16.74 9.78 -6.41
N PRO A 133 -15.49 9.36 -6.15
CA PRO A 133 -14.32 10.01 -6.73
C PRO A 133 -14.36 9.89 -8.26
N LYS A 134 -13.88 10.90 -8.99
CA LYS A 134 -13.73 10.82 -10.44
C LYS A 134 -12.94 9.56 -10.81
N LYS A 135 -13.42 8.80 -11.80
CA LYS A 135 -12.74 7.59 -12.27
C LYS A 135 -11.36 7.98 -12.79
N ILE A 136 -10.32 7.40 -12.20
CA ILE A 136 -8.95 7.54 -12.70
C ILE A 136 -8.65 6.21 -13.39
N GLU A 137 -8.65 6.20 -14.72
CA GLU A 137 -8.63 4.96 -15.54
C GLU A 137 -7.48 4.01 -15.23
N LYS A 138 -6.35 4.52 -14.69
CA LYS A 138 -5.13 3.75 -14.41
C LYS A 138 -4.96 3.31 -12.95
N ARG A 139 -5.92 3.55 -12.06
CA ARG A 139 -5.76 3.27 -10.62
C ARG A 139 -6.92 2.46 -10.06
N VAL A 140 -6.60 1.30 -9.49
CA VAL A 140 -7.55 0.49 -8.71
C VAL A 140 -8.11 1.33 -7.56
N GLN A 141 -9.42 1.54 -7.59
CA GLN A 141 -10.14 2.25 -6.54
C GLN A 141 -10.72 1.26 -5.56
N THR A 142 -10.67 1.56 -4.26
CA THR A 142 -11.25 0.69 -3.22
C THR A 142 -12.69 0.28 -3.53
N ARG A 143 -13.51 1.21 -4.05
CA ARG A 143 -14.93 1.00 -4.41
C ARG A 143 -15.16 0.05 -5.60
N GLN A 144 -14.11 -0.42 -6.26
CA GLN A 144 -14.19 -1.35 -7.39
C GLN A 144 -13.72 -2.76 -7.02
N VAL A 145 -13.32 -2.97 -5.77
CA VAL A 145 -12.70 -4.20 -5.29
C VAL A 145 -13.65 -4.88 -4.32
N TRP A 146 -14.01 -6.14 -4.56
CA TRP A 146 -14.80 -6.92 -3.60
C TRP A 146 -14.05 -7.06 -2.26
N PRO A 147 -14.72 -6.97 -1.09
CA PRO A 147 -16.15 -6.72 -0.87
C PRO A 147 -16.50 -5.23 -0.76
N TRP A 148 -15.52 -4.34 -0.91
CA TRP A 148 -15.71 -2.90 -0.69
C TRP A 148 -16.64 -2.24 -1.70
N SER A 149 -16.71 -2.79 -2.92
CA SER A 149 -17.70 -2.39 -3.93
C SER A 149 -19.14 -2.52 -3.46
N THR A 150 -19.42 -3.44 -2.53
CA THR A 150 -20.74 -3.57 -1.90
C THR A 150 -20.80 -2.72 -0.62
N LEU A 151 -19.88 -2.97 0.31
CA LEU A 151 -19.96 -2.43 1.67
C LEU A 151 -19.76 -0.92 1.74
N THR A 152 -18.80 -0.38 0.99
CA THR A 152 -18.54 1.07 0.99
C THR A 152 -19.65 1.81 0.24
N THR A 153 -20.18 1.21 -0.82
CA THR A 153 -21.25 1.84 -1.62
C THR A 153 -22.58 1.92 -0.87
N HIS A 154 -22.87 0.96 0.02
CA HIS A 154 -23.98 1.09 0.98
C HIS A 154 -23.83 2.34 1.85
N ILE A 155 -22.68 2.50 2.52
CA ILE A 155 -22.43 3.67 3.38
C ILE A 155 -22.39 4.98 2.56
N ASP A 156 -21.86 4.95 1.32
CA ASP A 156 -21.91 6.10 0.42
C ASP A 156 -23.36 6.54 0.12
N GLY A 157 -24.31 5.61 0.08
CA GLY A 157 -25.74 5.89 -0.05
C GLY A 157 -26.30 6.62 1.17
N GLU A 158 -26.01 6.13 2.38
CA GLU A 158 -26.47 6.72 3.64
C GLU A 158 -25.92 8.14 3.83
N LEU A 159 -24.61 8.34 3.62
CA LEU A 159 -23.99 9.66 3.76
C LEU A 159 -24.52 10.67 2.73
N ARG A 160 -24.83 10.23 1.50
CA ARG A 160 -25.46 11.08 0.49
C ARG A 160 -26.89 11.46 0.88
N GLY A 161 -27.69 10.50 1.31
CA GLY A 161 -29.07 10.75 1.76
C GLY A 161 -29.09 11.76 2.91
N TYR A 162 -28.16 11.61 3.86
CA TYR A 162 -28.00 12.56 4.96
C TYR A 162 -27.56 13.96 4.48
N ASP A 163 -26.59 14.05 3.55
CA ASP A 163 -26.16 15.33 2.99
C ASP A 163 -27.29 16.07 2.25
N GLU A 164 -28.11 15.32 1.49
CA GLU A 164 -29.30 15.83 0.81
C GLU A 164 -30.35 16.34 1.81
N ALA A 165 -30.58 15.61 2.90
CA ALA A 165 -31.50 15.99 3.96
C ALA A 165 -31.09 17.30 4.66
N ILE A 166 -29.81 17.46 5.03
CA ILE A 166 -29.32 18.73 5.60
C ILE A 166 -29.48 19.88 4.61
N LYS A 167 -29.18 19.65 3.32
CA LYS A 167 -29.37 20.66 2.27
C LYS A 167 -30.84 21.04 2.09
N ALA A 168 -31.77 20.14 2.43
CA ALA A 168 -33.20 20.38 2.47
C ALA A 168 -33.70 20.98 3.82
N ASN A 169 -32.81 21.59 4.60
CA ASN A 169 -33.08 22.23 5.90
C ASN A 169 -33.47 21.28 7.04
N GLN A 170 -33.10 19.99 6.99
CA GLN A 170 -33.18 19.14 8.20
C GLN A 170 -32.06 19.48 9.19
N SER A 171 -32.34 19.30 10.48
CA SER A 171 -31.38 19.51 11.56
C SER A 171 -30.20 18.54 11.46
N LYS A 172 -28.99 19.01 11.77
CA LYS A 172 -27.84 18.11 11.88
C LYS A 172 -28.03 17.18 13.09
N ILE A 173 -27.40 16.01 13.05
CA ILE A 173 -27.42 15.06 14.17
C ILE A 173 -26.18 15.26 15.04
N ALA A 174 -26.21 14.81 16.29
CA ALA A 174 -25.03 14.71 17.14
C ALA A 174 -24.64 13.24 17.31
N ILE A 175 -23.34 12.94 17.29
CA ILE A 175 -22.85 11.56 17.40
C ILE A 175 -22.07 11.41 18.71
N SER A 176 -22.61 10.62 19.62
CA SER A 176 -21.96 10.25 20.89
C SER A 176 -21.30 8.87 20.83
N ASP A 177 -21.80 7.96 19.98
CA ASP A 177 -21.20 6.66 19.73
C ASP A 177 -21.09 6.33 18.23
N VAL A 178 -19.87 6.13 17.76
CA VAL A 178 -19.58 5.80 16.35
C VAL A 178 -20.06 4.40 15.94
N TYR A 179 -20.41 3.53 16.90
CA TYR A 179 -20.99 2.21 16.62
C TYR A 179 -22.52 2.18 16.73
N ASP A 180 -23.13 3.24 17.26
CA ASP A 180 -24.57 3.35 17.49
C ASP A 180 -25.02 4.81 17.30
N ASN A 181 -25.42 5.15 16.07
CA ASN A 181 -25.82 6.50 15.68
C ASN A 181 -26.68 6.50 14.42
N GLU A 182 -27.28 7.65 14.10
CA GLU A 182 -28.23 7.82 12.99
C GLU A 182 -27.58 8.24 11.65
N LEU A 183 -26.26 8.44 11.59
CA LEU A 183 -25.59 8.91 10.36
C LEU A 183 -25.48 7.81 9.30
N TYR A 184 -25.27 6.60 9.76
CA TYR A 184 -25.07 5.38 8.97
C TYR A 184 -25.55 4.19 9.80
N THR A 185 -25.80 3.06 9.16
CA THR A 185 -26.35 1.86 9.82
C THR A 185 -25.52 1.49 11.06
N PRO A 186 -26.11 1.47 12.28
CA PRO A 186 -25.43 1.05 13.50
C PRO A 186 -24.78 -0.32 13.40
N PHE A 187 -23.69 -0.57 14.13
CA PHE A 187 -22.95 -1.83 14.04
C PHE A 187 -23.81 -3.04 14.38
N ALA A 188 -24.75 -2.90 15.32
CA ALA A 188 -25.67 -3.97 15.71
C ALA A 188 -26.62 -4.40 14.58
N GLU A 189 -27.05 -3.46 13.76
CA GLU A 189 -27.93 -3.72 12.61
C GLU A 189 -27.12 -4.14 11.39
N TRP A 190 -25.97 -3.49 11.17
CA TRP A 190 -25.09 -3.74 10.04
C TRP A 190 -24.66 -5.22 9.97
N ILE A 191 -24.34 -5.84 11.10
CA ILE A 191 -23.93 -7.26 11.11
C ILE A 191 -25.06 -8.23 10.71
N GLU A 192 -26.32 -7.82 10.80
CA GLU A 192 -27.46 -8.66 10.42
C GLU A 192 -27.88 -8.43 8.95
N MET A 193 -27.26 -7.47 8.25
CA MET A 193 -27.60 -7.17 6.87
C MET A 193 -27.19 -8.29 5.93
N GLU A 194 -28.04 -8.57 4.93
CA GLU A 194 -27.80 -9.61 3.94
C GLU A 194 -26.42 -9.46 3.25
N MET A 195 -26.04 -8.23 2.86
CA MET A 195 -24.73 -7.98 2.25
C MET A 195 -23.55 -8.38 3.16
N VAL A 196 -23.70 -8.28 4.48
CA VAL A 196 -22.66 -8.62 5.44
C VAL A 196 -22.62 -10.12 5.68
N HIS A 197 -23.78 -10.77 5.75
CA HIS A 197 -23.88 -12.23 5.73
C HIS A 197 -23.22 -12.85 4.49
N ASN A 198 -23.37 -12.17 3.36
CA ASN A 198 -22.90 -12.59 2.05
C ASN A 198 -21.37 -12.37 1.89
N ASP A 199 -20.88 -11.17 2.18
CA ASP A 199 -19.52 -10.79 1.80
C ASP A 199 -18.52 -10.73 2.96
N VAL A 200 -19.00 -10.76 4.21
CA VAL A 200 -18.15 -10.65 5.40
C VAL A 200 -18.22 -11.91 6.25
N HIS A 201 -19.41 -12.38 6.61
CA HIS A 201 -19.54 -13.49 7.55
C HIS A 201 -19.05 -14.81 6.97
N ASN A 202 -18.25 -15.55 7.75
CA ASN A 202 -17.58 -16.78 7.30
C ASN A 202 -16.72 -16.59 6.02
N GLY A 203 -16.32 -15.35 5.74
CA GLY A 203 -15.61 -15.00 4.52
C GLY A 203 -14.23 -15.63 4.41
N GLN A 204 -13.51 -15.82 5.52
CA GLN A 204 -12.21 -16.51 5.49
C GLN A 204 -12.38 -17.97 5.09
N PHE A 205 -13.36 -18.63 5.71
CA PHE A 205 -13.71 -20.00 5.43
C PHE A 205 -14.09 -20.22 3.97
N PHE A 206 -14.99 -19.39 3.44
CA PHE A 206 -15.40 -19.51 2.04
C PHE A 206 -14.31 -19.11 1.05
N GLN A 207 -13.44 -18.14 1.37
CA GLN A 207 -12.30 -17.83 0.51
C GLN A 207 -11.29 -18.98 0.46
N VAL A 208 -11.00 -19.64 1.59
CA VAL A 208 -10.11 -20.82 1.63
C VAL A 208 -10.69 -21.99 0.84
N LEU A 209 -12.01 -22.20 0.88
CA LEU A 209 -12.66 -23.27 0.13
C LEU A 209 -12.84 -22.97 -1.36
N GLY A 210 -12.74 -21.71 -1.79
CA GLY A 210 -13.08 -21.34 -3.17
C GLY A 210 -14.59 -21.31 -3.40
N LEU A 211 -15.33 -20.87 -2.38
CA LEU A 211 -16.80 -20.87 -2.34
C LEU A 211 -17.36 -19.51 -1.88
N SER A 212 -16.61 -18.41 -1.97
CA SER A 212 -17.10 -17.07 -1.59
C SER A 212 -18.12 -16.53 -2.60
N ASN A 213 -18.73 -15.38 -2.32
CA ASN A 213 -19.55 -14.71 -3.34
C ASN A 213 -18.74 -14.14 -4.51
N ASN A 214 -17.40 -14.15 -4.40
CA ASN A 214 -16.49 -13.80 -5.48
C ASN A 214 -15.95 -15.04 -6.22
N THR A 215 -16.51 -16.23 -5.97
CA THR A 215 -16.16 -17.46 -6.71
C THR A 215 -16.52 -17.31 -8.18
N ASP A 216 -15.60 -17.73 -9.05
CA ASP A 216 -15.84 -17.84 -10.48
C ASP A 216 -16.89 -18.94 -10.75
N ALA A 217 -18.05 -18.54 -11.28
CA ALA A 217 -19.16 -19.45 -11.56
C ALA A 217 -18.83 -20.48 -12.65
N GLU A 218 -17.86 -20.21 -13.52
CA GLU A 218 -17.36 -21.20 -14.48
C GLU A 218 -16.55 -22.30 -13.78
N MET A 219 -15.89 -21.96 -12.68
CA MET A 219 -15.06 -22.89 -11.91
C MET A 219 -15.87 -23.73 -10.93
N GLU A 220 -16.78 -23.11 -10.19
CA GLU A 220 -17.67 -23.83 -9.27
C GLU A 220 -19.13 -23.35 -9.38
N PRO A 221 -19.89 -23.88 -10.35
CA PRO A 221 -21.28 -23.47 -10.57
C PRO A 221 -22.21 -23.80 -9.40
N ARG A 222 -21.81 -24.71 -8.49
CA ARG A 222 -22.61 -25.10 -7.31
C ARG A 222 -22.13 -24.41 -6.03
N ALA A 223 -21.33 -23.34 -6.13
CA ALA A 223 -20.79 -22.63 -4.96
C ALA A 223 -21.90 -22.18 -4.01
N ASN A 224 -23.02 -21.65 -4.53
CA ASN A 224 -24.17 -21.23 -3.73
C ASN A 224 -24.80 -22.39 -2.94
N GLU A 225 -24.96 -23.56 -3.57
CA GLU A 225 -25.52 -24.75 -2.91
C GLU A 225 -24.58 -25.27 -1.81
N LEU A 226 -23.26 -25.28 -2.08
CA LEU A 226 -22.24 -25.70 -1.12
C LEU A 226 -22.16 -24.73 0.07
N ARG A 227 -22.21 -23.40 -0.16
CA ARG A 227 -22.33 -22.40 0.91
C ARG A 227 -23.56 -22.65 1.78
N ALA A 228 -24.71 -22.90 1.15
CA ALA A 228 -25.95 -23.18 1.88
C ALA A 228 -25.88 -24.48 2.69
N CYS A 229 -25.09 -25.48 2.27
CA CYS A 229 -24.82 -26.67 3.07
C CYS A 229 -23.88 -26.36 4.25
N ALA A 230 -22.81 -25.58 4.04
CA ALA A 230 -21.85 -25.19 5.08
C ALA A 230 -22.51 -24.45 6.25
N LEU A 231 -23.45 -23.54 5.96
CA LEU A 231 -24.14 -22.72 6.95
C LEU A 231 -25.11 -23.51 7.84
N ARG A 232 -25.40 -24.78 7.52
CA ARG A 232 -26.21 -25.66 8.38
C ARG A 232 -25.34 -26.23 9.49
N ARG A 233 -25.25 -25.48 10.58
CA ARG A 233 -24.46 -25.84 11.76
C ARG A 233 -24.79 -27.27 12.24
N ASP A 234 -23.76 -27.96 12.72
CA ASP A 234 -23.84 -29.30 13.32
C ASP A 234 -24.37 -30.40 12.38
N THR A 235 -24.28 -30.19 11.06
CA THR A 235 -24.59 -31.21 10.06
C THR A 235 -23.33 -31.92 9.55
N PRO A 236 -23.43 -33.19 9.10
CA PRO A 236 -22.31 -33.90 8.51
C PRO A 236 -21.69 -33.16 7.31
N ALA A 237 -22.52 -32.58 6.43
CA ALA A 237 -22.05 -31.73 5.33
C ALA A 237 -21.21 -30.52 5.79
N SER A 238 -21.67 -29.78 6.82
CA SER A 238 -20.93 -28.64 7.36
C SER A 238 -19.60 -29.06 7.98
N GLN A 239 -19.61 -30.14 8.77
CA GLN A 239 -18.40 -30.73 9.35
C GLN A 239 -17.42 -31.21 8.27
N ALA A 240 -17.90 -31.87 7.22
CA ALA A 240 -17.05 -32.35 6.13
C ALA A 240 -16.38 -31.19 5.36
N LEU A 241 -17.08 -30.07 5.14
CA LEU A 241 -16.47 -28.87 4.56
C LEU A 241 -15.45 -28.24 5.51
N MET A 242 -15.71 -28.25 6.82
CA MET A 242 -14.77 -27.78 7.83
C MET A 242 -13.49 -28.60 7.87
N GLU A 243 -13.61 -29.93 7.91
CA GLU A 243 -12.46 -30.82 7.86
C GLU A 243 -11.67 -30.66 6.58
N TYR A 244 -12.34 -30.48 5.43
CA TYR A 244 -11.63 -30.20 4.19
C TYR A 244 -10.93 -28.82 4.19
N ALA A 245 -11.51 -27.79 4.81
CA ALA A 245 -10.85 -26.50 4.97
C ALA A 245 -9.58 -26.61 5.83
N LYS A 246 -9.63 -27.35 6.93
CA LYS A 246 -8.46 -27.64 7.79
C LYS A 246 -7.39 -28.43 7.03
N GLU A 247 -7.80 -29.48 6.30
CA GLU A 247 -6.92 -30.26 5.43
C GLU A 247 -6.21 -29.35 4.41
N ARG A 248 -6.94 -28.42 3.79
CA ARG A 248 -6.39 -27.47 2.83
C ARG A 248 -5.36 -26.53 3.46
N LEU A 249 -5.64 -25.97 4.64
CA LEU A 249 -4.66 -25.17 5.39
C LEU A 249 -3.39 -25.97 5.70
N GLU A 250 -3.54 -27.25 6.07
CA GLU A 250 -2.40 -28.09 6.46
C GLU A 250 -1.57 -28.56 5.26
N ARG A 251 -2.22 -28.95 4.16
CA ARG A 251 -1.58 -29.67 3.04
C ARG A 251 -1.38 -28.84 1.77
N GLU A 252 -2.30 -27.93 1.48
CA GLU A 252 -2.26 -27.19 0.21
C GLU A 252 -1.69 -25.77 0.37
N ILE A 253 -1.67 -25.24 1.60
CA ILE A 253 -1.17 -23.89 1.91
C ILE A 253 0.20 -23.94 2.60
N ASP A 254 1.23 -23.45 1.91
CA ASP A 254 2.61 -23.39 2.40
C ASP A 254 2.74 -22.49 3.63
N VAL A 255 2.14 -21.29 3.61
CA VAL A 255 2.20 -20.33 4.72
C VAL A 255 0.81 -19.93 5.17
N VAL A 256 0.45 -20.34 6.38
CA VAL A 256 -0.71 -19.82 7.12
C VAL A 256 -0.20 -18.76 8.07
N ALA A 257 -0.55 -17.50 7.84
CA ALA A 257 -0.14 -16.35 8.63
C ALA A 257 -1.29 -15.83 9.50
N LEU A 258 -0.96 -15.15 10.61
CA LEU A 258 -1.92 -14.58 11.54
C LEU A 258 -1.73 -13.07 11.69
N HIS A 259 -2.81 -12.31 11.52
CA HIS A 259 -2.79 -10.87 11.72
C HIS A 259 -2.36 -10.49 13.14
N GLU A 260 -2.78 -11.25 14.15
CA GLU A 260 -2.46 -11.02 15.56
C GLU A 260 -0.97 -11.17 15.87
N ARG A 261 -0.22 -11.92 15.03
CA ARG A 261 1.22 -12.18 15.16
C ARG A 261 1.95 -11.76 13.88
N LEU A 262 1.75 -10.52 13.43
CA LEU A 262 2.22 -10.04 12.12
C LEU A 262 3.75 -10.17 11.93
N ALA A 263 4.55 -9.79 12.93
CA ALA A 263 6.01 -9.89 12.85
C ALA A 263 6.46 -11.36 12.72
N ASP A 264 5.94 -12.24 13.57
CA ASP A 264 6.23 -13.68 13.52
C ASP A 264 5.77 -14.30 12.20
N SER A 265 4.62 -13.86 11.68
CA SER A 265 4.09 -14.29 10.39
C SER A 265 5.01 -13.93 9.24
N ILE A 266 5.66 -12.77 9.29
CA ILE A 266 6.64 -12.38 8.27
C ILE A 266 7.92 -13.20 8.40
N SER A 267 8.42 -13.44 9.62
CA SER A 267 9.60 -14.28 9.83
C SER A 267 9.35 -15.71 9.33
N LEU A 268 8.19 -16.29 9.67
CA LEU A 268 7.77 -17.61 9.16
C LEU A 268 7.68 -17.61 7.63
N ALA A 269 7.00 -16.63 7.06
CA ALA A 269 6.83 -16.53 5.61
C ALA A 269 8.17 -16.35 4.88
N ALA A 270 9.05 -15.47 5.37
CA ALA A 270 10.38 -15.24 4.82
C ALA A 270 11.17 -16.55 4.75
N LYS A 271 11.15 -17.32 5.84
CA LYS A 271 11.82 -18.61 5.89
C LYS A 271 11.18 -19.64 4.96
N THR A 272 9.88 -19.92 5.14
CA THR A 272 9.18 -20.95 4.37
C THR A 272 9.23 -20.65 2.88
N LEU A 273 9.11 -19.38 2.49
CA LEU A 273 9.15 -18.96 1.08
C LEU A 273 10.55 -18.83 0.50
N ASN A 274 11.61 -18.98 1.30
CA ASN A 274 12.98 -18.68 0.90
C ASN A 274 13.14 -17.26 0.35
N ILE A 275 12.57 -16.28 1.08
CA ILE A 275 12.69 -14.84 0.83
C ILE A 275 13.52 -14.27 1.98
N PRO A 276 14.86 -14.20 1.86
CA PRO A 276 15.71 -13.73 2.95
C PRO A 276 15.41 -12.27 3.28
N LEU A 277 15.20 -11.96 4.56
CA LEU A 277 14.91 -10.58 4.97
C LEU A 277 16.10 -9.63 4.75
N ASN A 278 17.31 -10.15 4.62
CA ASN A 278 18.52 -9.40 4.27
C ASN A 278 18.81 -9.33 2.76
N ALA A 279 18.00 -9.98 1.91
CA ALA A 279 18.11 -9.84 0.46
C ALA A 279 17.67 -8.43 0.05
N SER A 280 18.22 -7.94 -1.06
CA SER A 280 17.83 -6.65 -1.63
C SER A 280 16.34 -6.64 -1.99
N ALA A 281 15.63 -5.59 -1.60
CA ALA A 281 14.26 -5.35 -2.04
C ALA A 281 14.27 -4.87 -3.49
N HIS A 282 13.52 -5.55 -4.36
CA HIS A 282 13.33 -5.18 -5.76
C HIS A 282 12.32 -4.05 -5.92
N PHE A 283 11.34 -3.98 -5.02
CA PHE A 283 10.43 -2.85 -4.91
C PHE A 283 10.65 -2.17 -3.56
N VAL A 284 11.57 -1.22 -3.55
CA VAL A 284 11.67 -0.25 -2.46
C VAL A 284 10.53 0.71 -2.67
N HIS A 285 9.47 0.68 -1.84
CA HIS A 285 8.39 1.66 -1.91
C HIS A 285 9.01 3.00 -1.63
N PRO A 286 9.17 3.86 -2.62
CA PRO A 286 9.68 5.15 -2.33
C PRO A 286 8.39 6.01 -2.27
N ALA A 287 8.41 7.27 -1.88
CA ALA A 287 7.19 8.08 -1.90
C ALA A 287 6.58 8.30 -3.33
N HIS A 288 6.65 7.32 -4.26
CA HIS A 288 6.70 7.50 -5.72
C HIS A 288 5.37 7.46 -6.46
N ALA A 289 4.25 7.53 -5.75
CA ALA A 289 3.07 8.10 -6.41
C ALA A 289 3.32 9.57 -6.80
N ASP A 290 4.21 10.26 -6.07
CA ASP A 290 4.56 11.64 -6.36
C ASP A 290 5.72 11.77 -7.34
N VAL A 291 6.63 10.79 -7.49
CA VAL A 291 7.83 11.03 -8.30
C VAL A 291 7.56 11.16 -9.80
N ALA A 292 6.58 10.45 -10.36
CA ALA A 292 6.12 10.74 -11.72
C ALA A 292 5.63 12.20 -11.84
N THR A 293 4.88 12.68 -10.83
CA THR A 293 4.43 14.07 -10.72
C THR A 293 5.60 15.05 -10.50
N LEU A 294 6.63 14.67 -9.74
CA LEU A 294 7.82 15.49 -9.48
C LEU A 294 8.69 15.60 -10.73
N SER A 295 8.88 14.49 -11.46
CA SER A 295 9.59 14.45 -12.73
C SER A 295 8.85 15.23 -13.82
N GLU A 296 7.52 15.13 -13.89
CA GLU A 296 6.69 15.94 -14.80
C GLU A 296 6.82 17.44 -14.49
N ARG A 297 6.83 17.83 -13.20
CA ARG A 297 7.02 19.22 -12.78
C ARG A 297 8.43 19.73 -13.07
N LEU A 298 9.44 18.89 -12.84
CA LEU A 298 10.82 19.19 -13.22
C LEU A 298 10.92 19.42 -14.73
N SER A 299 10.33 18.53 -15.53
CA SER A 299 10.29 18.67 -16.99
C SER A 299 9.59 19.95 -17.42
N LYS A 300 8.48 20.32 -16.79
CA LYS A 300 7.77 21.57 -17.07
C LYS A 300 8.66 22.78 -16.75
N ARG A 301 9.32 22.78 -15.60
CA ARG A 301 10.20 23.88 -15.19
C ARG A 301 11.40 24.05 -16.11
N LEU A 302 12.07 22.95 -16.46
CA LEU A 302 13.15 22.97 -17.44
C LEU A 302 12.63 23.47 -18.79
N GLY A 303 11.40 23.11 -19.17
CA GLY A 303 10.71 23.63 -20.36
C GLY A 303 10.48 25.14 -20.35
N ASP A 304 10.27 25.78 -19.19
CA ASP A 304 10.15 27.25 -19.09
C ASP A 304 11.43 27.96 -19.58
N HIS A 305 12.59 27.28 -19.52
CA HIS A 305 13.88 27.79 -20.01
C HIS A 305 14.09 27.59 -21.52
N ALA A 306 13.26 26.78 -22.20
CA ALA A 306 13.35 26.54 -23.65
C ALA A 306 12.91 27.76 -24.50
N SER A 307 12.17 28.69 -23.90
CA SER A 307 11.50 29.81 -24.59
C SER A 307 12.27 31.14 -24.58
N SER A 308 13.48 31.18 -24.04
CA SER A 308 14.32 32.40 -24.03
C SER A 308 15.26 32.40 -25.25
N GLU A 309 14.85 33.06 -26.33
CA GLU A 309 15.63 33.15 -27.59
C GLU A 309 16.96 33.92 -27.47
N SER A 310 17.22 34.60 -26.35
CA SER A 310 18.32 35.58 -26.24
C SER A 310 19.65 35.02 -25.75
N GLU A 311 19.69 33.89 -25.04
CA GLU A 311 20.94 33.27 -24.58
C GLU A 311 20.85 31.74 -24.68
N LYS A 312 21.72 31.12 -25.47
CA LYS A 312 21.87 29.66 -25.46
C LYS A 312 22.44 29.28 -24.09
N VAL A 313 21.62 28.74 -23.21
CA VAL A 313 22.01 28.28 -21.87
C VAL A 313 21.69 26.81 -21.71
N GLU A 314 22.54 26.09 -20.98
CA GLU A 314 22.24 24.72 -20.54
C GLU A 314 21.74 24.77 -19.10
N VAL A 315 20.62 24.12 -18.80
CA VAL A 315 20.06 24.11 -17.44
C VAL A 315 19.95 22.68 -16.95
N ILE A 316 20.55 22.41 -15.80
CA ILE A 316 20.44 21.14 -15.09
C ILE A 316 19.52 21.35 -13.90
N GLY A 317 18.55 20.47 -13.74
CA GLY A 317 17.62 20.52 -12.62
C GLY A 317 17.49 19.19 -11.92
N PHE A 318 17.26 19.23 -10.62
CA PHE A 318 17.01 18.04 -9.82
C PHE A 318 16.05 18.33 -8.66
N VAL A 319 15.31 17.29 -8.27
CA VAL A 319 14.32 17.33 -7.20
C VAL A 319 14.86 16.55 -6.01
N PHE A 320 14.87 17.17 -4.84
CA PHE A 320 15.44 16.59 -3.63
C PHE A 320 14.66 17.02 -2.39
N ARG A 321 14.98 16.37 -1.26
CA ARG A 321 14.54 16.80 0.07
C ARG A 321 15.56 16.41 1.14
N PHE A 322 15.38 17.03 2.31
CA PHE A 322 15.99 16.61 3.57
C PHE A 322 14.90 16.09 4.51
N ARG A 323 15.06 14.89 5.07
CA ARG A 323 13.97 14.22 5.80
C ARG A 323 13.47 14.95 7.03
N ASN A 324 14.32 15.71 7.71
CA ASN A 324 13.92 16.45 8.91
C ASN A 324 13.40 17.85 8.60
N VAL A 325 13.70 18.40 7.41
CA VAL A 325 13.17 19.70 6.98
C VAL A 325 11.69 19.55 6.61
N LYS A 326 10.80 20.14 7.40
CA LYS A 326 9.35 20.10 7.15
C LYS A 326 8.87 21.34 6.43
N THR A 327 7.71 21.24 5.80
CA THR A 327 7.01 22.40 5.20
C THR A 327 6.78 23.52 6.22
N THR A 328 6.57 23.19 7.49
CA THR A 328 6.44 24.16 8.59
C THR A 328 7.73 24.92 8.86
N ASP A 329 8.89 24.34 8.59
CA ASP A 329 10.19 25.01 8.71
C ASP A 329 10.41 25.92 7.50
N LEU A 330 10.13 25.42 6.29
CA LEU A 330 10.21 26.19 5.05
C LEU A 330 9.20 27.36 4.98
N ALA A 331 8.10 27.28 5.74
CA ALA A 331 7.16 28.39 5.89
C ALA A 331 7.76 29.57 6.69
N LYS A 332 8.72 29.31 7.59
CA LYS A 332 9.42 30.35 8.37
C LYS A 332 10.45 31.04 7.47
N VAL A 333 10.24 32.33 7.19
CA VAL A 333 11.07 33.12 6.26
C VAL A 333 12.56 33.05 6.64
N SER A 334 12.89 33.29 7.91
CA SER A 334 14.28 33.31 8.39
C SER A 334 14.99 31.96 8.23
N PHE A 335 14.31 30.86 8.52
CA PHE A 335 14.85 29.52 8.29
C PHE A 335 15.03 29.25 6.80
N ARG A 336 14.00 29.54 5.99
CA ARG A 336 14.03 29.31 4.53
C ARG A 336 15.15 30.08 3.85
N GLU A 337 15.34 31.35 4.17
CA GLU A 337 16.40 32.18 3.58
C GLU A 337 17.78 31.63 3.90
N SER A 338 18.04 31.28 5.16
CA SER A 338 19.32 30.68 5.57
C SER A 338 19.55 29.31 4.91
N TYR A 339 18.51 28.48 4.83
CA TYR A 339 18.54 27.18 4.18
C TYR A 339 18.85 27.27 2.67
N VAL A 340 18.16 28.19 1.97
CA VAL A 340 18.34 28.39 0.52
C VAL A 340 19.71 28.99 0.22
N ASP A 341 20.17 29.98 0.99
CA ASP A 341 21.48 30.61 0.79
C ASP A 341 22.63 29.59 0.95
N ALA A 342 22.58 28.77 2.01
CA ALA A 342 23.59 27.73 2.26
C ALA A 342 23.71 26.74 1.09
N LEU A 343 22.58 26.25 0.58
CA LEU A 343 22.55 25.32 -0.55
C LEU A 343 23.01 25.97 -1.86
N ARG A 344 22.56 27.19 -2.15
CA ARG A 344 22.95 27.92 -3.38
C ARG A 344 24.45 28.14 -3.42
N ARG A 345 25.06 28.59 -2.32
CA ARG A 345 26.51 28.79 -2.24
C ARG A 345 27.29 27.50 -2.40
N GLY A 346 26.87 26.41 -1.75
CA GLY A 346 27.51 25.10 -1.89
C GLY A 346 27.54 24.60 -3.32
N VAL A 347 26.39 24.63 -4.00
CA VAL A 347 26.29 24.15 -5.38
C VAL A 347 26.97 25.09 -6.36
N SER A 348 26.87 26.41 -6.16
CA SER A 348 27.58 27.42 -6.97
C SER A 348 29.09 27.17 -6.94
N MET A 349 29.68 27.03 -5.75
CA MET A 349 31.09 26.70 -5.58
C MET A 349 31.46 25.38 -6.27
N LYS A 350 30.62 24.34 -6.14
CA LYS A 350 30.90 23.04 -6.75
C LYS A 350 30.81 23.04 -8.28
N CYS A 351 29.94 23.86 -8.83
CA CYS A 351 29.67 23.88 -10.28
C CYS A 351 30.46 24.98 -11.01
N GLY A 352 31.20 25.84 -10.28
CA GLY A 352 31.94 26.95 -10.87
C GLY A 352 31.06 28.06 -11.44
N VAL A 353 29.77 28.13 -11.07
CA VAL A 353 28.80 29.10 -11.59
C VAL A 353 28.48 30.18 -10.56
N ASP A 354 27.96 31.32 -11.02
CA ASP A 354 27.45 32.38 -10.14
C ASP A 354 26.32 31.88 -9.21
N VAL A 355 26.25 32.40 -7.99
CA VAL A 355 25.20 32.04 -7.01
C VAL A 355 23.79 32.30 -7.57
N ASP A 356 23.60 33.31 -8.42
CA ASP A 356 22.35 33.64 -9.10
C ASP A 356 21.97 32.69 -10.24
N ALA A 357 22.94 31.92 -10.72
CA ALA A 357 22.70 30.81 -11.64
C ALA A 357 22.13 29.57 -10.94
N VAL A 358 22.22 29.48 -9.60
CA VAL A 358 21.62 28.42 -8.78
C VAL A 358 20.32 28.92 -8.17
N ARG A 359 19.19 28.29 -8.50
CA ARG A 359 17.87 28.64 -7.97
C ARG A 359 17.20 27.45 -7.33
N ILE A 360 16.52 27.67 -6.21
CA ILE A 360 15.71 26.65 -5.54
C ILE A 360 14.24 27.10 -5.58
N HIS A 361 13.38 26.19 -6.02
CA HIS A 361 11.97 26.43 -6.26
C HIS A 361 11.13 25.48 -5.40
N PRO A 362 10.05 25.96 -4.76
CA PRO A 362 9.09 25.07 -4.14
C PRO A 362 8.37 24.25 -5.22
N MET A 363 7.85 23.10 -4.85
CA MET A 363 7.10 22.28 -5.80
C MET A 363 5.72 22.86 -6.14
N SER A 364 5.20 23.83 -5.38
CA SER A 364 3.90 24.42 -5.65
C SER A 364 3.90 25.25 -6.94
N PRO A 365 2.90 25.11 -7.82
CA PRO A 365 2.79 25.91 -9.05
C PRO A 365 2.82 27.43 -8.83
N GLU A 366 2.31 27.88 -7.68
CA GLU A 366 2.20 29.29 -7.30
C GLU A 366 3.44 29.83 -6.57
N GLY A 367 4.51 29.04 -6.45
CA GLY A 367 5.71 29.46 -5.71
C GLY A 367 5.55 29.41 -4.18
N ASP A 368 4.51 28.75 -3.68
CA ASP A 368 4.18 28.69 -2.26
C ASP A 368 4.96 27.59 -1.52
N TRP A 369 5.86 28.01 -0.63
CA TRP A 369 6.67 27.13 0.23
C TRP A 369 5.90 26.50 1.40
N SER A 370 4.68 26.97 1.67
CA SER A 370 3.84 26.48 2.77
C SER A 370 2.97 25.27 2.38
N ARG A 371 2.87 24.95 1.08
CA ARG A 371 2.09 23.81 0.59
C ARG A 371 2.89 22.51 0.65
N GLU A 372 2.24 21.46 1.16
CA GLU A 372 2.90 20.19 1.49
C GLU A 372 3.16 19.33 0.23
N PHE A 373 4.45 19.22 -0.15
CA PHE A 373 4.96 18.24 -1.11
C PHE A 373 5.96 17.28 -0.45
N ASN A 374 5.64 16.78 0.74
CA ASN A 374 6.50 15.87 1.52
C ASN A 374 7.95 16.36 1.71
N GLY A 375 8.15 17.69 1.79
CA GLY A 375 9.45 18.34 1.95
C GLY A 375 10.27 18.51 0.66
N PHE A 376 9.77 18.03 -0.49
CA PHE A 376 10.48 18.17 -1.77
C PHE A 376 10.48 19.60 -2.28
N HIS A 377 11.59 19.95 -2.94
CA HIS A 377 11.79 21.15 -3.72
C HIS A 377 12.80 20.86 -4.84
N MET A 378 12.89 21.78 -5.79
CA MET A 378 13.66 21.61 -7.01
C MET A 378 14.80 22.63 -7.03
N MET A 379 15.99 22.18 -7.42
CA MET A 379 17.09 23.06 -7.75
C MET A 379 17.28 23.10 -9.27
N THR A 380 17.61 24.28 -9.79
CA THR A 380 18.05 24.48 -11.18
C THR A 380 19.39 25.21 -11.16
N VAL A 381 20.35 24.72 -11.93
CA VAL A 381 21.67 25.29 -12.14
C VAL A 381 21.79 25.66 -13.61
N THR A 382 22.06 26.93 -13.89
CA THR A 382 22.20 27.44 -15.26
C THR A 382 23.67 27.57 -15.61
N PHE A 383 24.08 26.99 -16.73
CA PHE A 383 25.42 27.08 -17.30
C PHE A 383 25.36 27.93 -18.57
N LYS A 384 26.32 28.84 -18.71
CA LYS A 384 26.48 29.59 -19.97
C LYS A 384 27.07 28.62 -21.01
N THR A 385 26.61 28.69 -22.26
CA THR A 385 27.19 27.84 -23.31
C THR A 385 28.65 28.22 -23.59
N ARG A 386 29.46 27.22 -23.98
CA ARG A 386 30.89 27.38 -24.32
C ARG A 386 31.17 28.49 -25.34
N ASP A 387 30.21 28.85 -26.19
CA ASP A 387 30.32 29.94 -27.17
C ASP A 387 30.25 31.36 -26.54
N ALA A 388 29.59 31.52 -25.40
CA ALA A 388 29.43 32.81 -24.72
C ALA A 388 30.66 33.22 -23.89
N VAL A 389 31.41 32.23 -23.37
CA VAL A 389 32.64 32.45 -22.59
C VAL A 389 33.76 33.03 -23.46
N ALA A 390 33.75 32.77 -24.77
CA ALA A 390 34.71 33.33 -25.71
C ALA A 390 34.50 34.84 -26.02
N GLN A 391 33.36 35.44 -25.63
CA GLN A 391 33.03 36.82 -25.96
C GLN A 391 32.92 37.77 -24.76
N SER A 392 32.94 37.27 -23.51
CA SER A 392 32.85 38.11 -22.32
C SER A 392 34.20 38.24 -21.59
N SER A 393 35.21 38.79 -22.26
CA SER A 393 36.39 39.33 -21.56
C SER A 393 36.09 40.75 -21.06
N ALA A 394 35.30 40.88 -20.00
CA ALA A 394 35.21 42.13 -19.25
C ALA A 394 34.69 41.87 -17.83
N ALA A 395 35.61 42.03 -16.86
CA ALA A 395 35.38 42.15 -15.43
C ALA A 395 34.57 41.03 -14.75
N ALA A 396 35.26 39.93 -14.41
CA ALA A 396 34.82 39.02 -13.37
C ALA A 396 35.93 38.91 -12.32
N SER A 397 35.54 38.99 -11.05
CA SER A 397 36.37 38.67 -9.88
C SER A 397 37.09 37.34 -10.06
N GLU A 398 38.30 37.23 -9.52
CA GLU A 398 39.15 36.03 -9.58
C GLU A 398 38.32 34.75 -9.33
N PRO A 399 38.33 33.77 -10.26
CA PRO A 399 37.69 32.49 -10.05
C PRO A 399 38.37 31.77 -8.89
N TYR A 400 37.58 31.09 -8.05
CA TYR A 400 38.13 30.12 -7.11
C TYR A 400 38.87 29.05 -7.93
N ASP A 401 40.17 28.96 -7.69
CA ASP A 401 41.14 28.10 -8.38
C ASP A 401 40.61 26.64 -8.52
N ASP A 402 40.68 26.10 -9.73
CA ASP A 402 40.47 24.67 -10.10
C ASP A 402 39.03 24.12 -10.34
N MET A 403 37.98 24.94 -10.43
CA MET A 403 36.60 24.45 -10.68
C MET A 403 36.07 24.87 -12.06
N THR A 404 36.01 23.94 -13.02
CA THR A 404 35.49 24.19 -14.38
C THR A 404 33.97 24.16 -14.45
N GLU A 405 33.36 25.15 -15.11
CA GLU A 405 31.94 25.12 -15.51
C GLU A 405 31.71 23.94 -16.47
N ASP A 406 31.21 22.82 -15.93
CA ASP A 406 30.94 21.60 -16.69
C ASP A 406 29.53 21.06 -16.37
N PRO A 407 28.53 21.33 -17.22
CA PRO A 407 27.19 20.78 -17.03
C PRO A 407 27.19 19.23 -17.07
N ASP A 408 27.99 18.60 -17.93
CA ASP A 408 28.02 17.15 -18.00
C ASP A 408 28.53 16.54 -16.68
N ALA A 409 29.51 17.17 -16.02
CA ALA A 409 30.00 16.73 -14.72
C ALA A 409 28.91 16.75 -13.62
N LEU A 410 28.10 17.80 -13.55
CA LEU A 410 26.97 17.85 -12.61
C LEU A 410 25.90 16.82 -12.96
N TYR A 411 25.60 16.67 -14.26
CA TYR A 411 24.60 15.70 -14.73
C TYR A 411 25.03 14.26 -14.45
N ASP A 412 26.31 13.94 -14.60
CA ASP A 412 26.87 12.64 -14.28
C ASP A 412 26.94 12.39 -12.78
N ALA A 413 27.24 13.41 -11.97
CA ALA A 413 27.18 13.32 -10.51
C ALA A 413 25.75 12.98 -10.00
N LEU A 414 24.70 13.39 -10.72
CA LEU A 414 23.32 13.03 -10.40
C LEU A 414 22.99 11.56 -10.69
N LYS A 415 23.84 10.85 -11.45
CA LYS A 415 23.67 9.42 -11.76
C LYS A 415 24.26 8.50 -10.71
N VAL A 416 25.27 8.93 -9.95
CA VAL A 416 26.03 8.06 -9.02
C VAL A 416 25.31 7.77 -7.69
N GLY A 417 24.15 8.39 -7.44
CA GLY A 417 23.25 8.08 -6.32
C GLY A 417 23.34 9.05 -5.13
N ASP A 418 22.34 9.00 -4.25
CA ASP A 418 22.05 10.03 -3.23
C ASP A 418 23.23 10.33 -2.29
N ALA A 419 23.89 9.30 -1.77
CA ALA A 419 24.95 9.45 -0.77
C ALA A 419 26.20 10.10 -1.37
N GLU A 420 26.63 9.63 -2.54
CA GLU A 420 27.81 10.15 -3.22
C GLU A 420 27.57 11.56 -3.77
N PHE A 421 26.41 11.79 -4.39
CA PHE A 421 26.01 13.13 -4.83
C PHE A 421 25.93 14.10 -3.65
N PHE A 422 25.34 13.68 -2.53
CA PHE A 422 25.25 14.51 -1.34
C PHE A 422 26.63 14.92 -0.83
N GLN A 423 27.55 13.98 -0.65
CA GLN A 423 28.91 14.27 -0.17
C GLN A 423 29.69 15.18 -1.11
N ASN A 424 29.58 14.94 -2.42
CA ASN A 424 30.40 15.62 -3.41
C ASN A 424 29.86 16.98 -3.83
N VAL A 425 28.55 17.21 -3.71
CA VAL A 425 27.89 18.41 -4.27
C VAL A 425 27.13 19.22 -3.22
N ILE A 426 26.45 18.57 -2.28
CA ILE A 426 25.53 19.26 -1.37
C ILE A 426 26.17 19.56 -0.01
N ALA A 427 27.00 18.66 0.52
CA ALA A 427 27.52 18.72 1.89
C ALA A 427 28.50 19.88 2.17
N ILE A 428 29.01 20.54 1.13
CA ILE A 428 30.08 21.55 1.23
C ILE A 428 29.71 22.73 2.13
N ASN A 429 28.43 23.16 2.11
CA ASN A 429 27.95 24.31 2.90
C ASN A 429 26.69 23.99 3.72
N VAL A 430 26.34 22.71 3.84
CA VAL A 430 25.18 22.25 4.59
C VAL A 430 25.66 21.64 5.90
N LYS A 431 25.15 22.13 7.04
CA LYS A 431 25.45 21.54 8.34
C LYS A 431 24.82 20.15 8.43
N VAL A 432 25.63 19.10 8.30
CA VAL A 432 25.20 17.71 8.48
C VAL A 432 25.29 17.33 9.96
N ASP A 433 24.42 17.92 10.78
CA ASP A 433 24.08 17.38 12.10
C ASP A 433 22.58 17.04 12.16
N GLN A 434 22.06 16.72 13.34
CA GLN A 434 20.67 16.26 13.56
C GLN A 434 19.57 17.18 12.95
N SER A 435 19.92 18.40 12.51
CA SER A 435 19.00 19.42 12.01
C SER A 435 18.29 19.10 10.69
N TYR A 436 18.99 18.69 9.62
CA TYR A 436 18.35 18.48 8.29
C TYR A 436 18.00 17.02 7.99
N GLY A 437 18.72 16.05 8.58
CA GLY A 437 18.47 14.62 8.37
C GLY A 437 18.96 14.11 7.02
N GLU A 438 18.47 12.94 6.59
CA GLU A 438 18.91 12.26 5.36
C GLU A 438 18.51 13.04 4.10
N PHE A 439 19.47 13.21 3.18
CA PHE A 439 19.26 13.76 1.84
C PHE A 439 18.67 12.68 0.92
N GLU A 440 17.64 13.03 0.16
CA GLU A 440 16.98 12.13 -0.79
C GLU A 440 16.84 12.82 -2.14
N LEU A 441 17.41 12.22 -3.18
CA LEU A 441 17.28 12.66 -4.57
C LEU A 441 16.14 11.87 -5.22
N SER A 442 15.26 12.56 -5.94
CA SER A 442 14.06 11.96 -6.52
C SER A 442 14.17 11.80 -8.03
N SER A 443 14.51 12.89 -8.71
CA SER A 443 14.60 12.95 -10.17
C SER A 443 15.57 14.05 -10.57
N TYR A 444 16.19 13.91 -11.73
CA TYR A 444 17.05 14.92 -12.31
C TYR A 444 16.79 15.04 -13.81
N GLY A 445 17.30 16.10 -14.42
CA GLY A 445 17.08 16.35 -15.82
C GLY A 445 17.91 17.52 -16.32
N ARG A 446 17.93 17.68 -17.63
CA ARG A 446 18.59 18.79 -18.29
C ARG A 446 17.81 19.28 -19.49
N ILE A 447 18.01 20.54 -19.84
CA ILE A 447 17.64 21.09 -21.14
C ILE A 447 18.88 21.73 -21.75
N ASP A 448 19.20 21.27 -22.94
CA ASP A 448 20.21 21.88 -23.80
C ASP A 448 19.59 23.10 -24.46
N GLY A 449 20.32 24.22 -24.55
CA GLY A 449 19.87 25.48 -25.16
C GLY A 449 19.46 25.37 -26.64
N THR A 450 19.62 24.20 -27.26
CA THR A 450 19.16 23.87 -28.61
C THR A 450 17.90 22.97 -28.66
N SER A 451 17.46 22.44 -27.52
CA SER A 451 16.35 21.49 -27.44
C SER A 451 15.04 22.14 -27.01
N ALA A 452 13.95 21.82 -27.72
CA ALA A 452 12.59 22.24 -27.35
C ALA A 452 11.99 21.41 -26.19
N LYS A 453 12.68 20.35 -25.72
CA LYS A 453 12.20 19.47 -24.64
C LYS A 453 13.31 19.12 -23.65
N ALA A 454 12.96 19.17 -22.37
CA ALA A 454 13.82 18.69 -21.30
C ALA A 454 13.93 17.16 -21.30
N THR A 455 15.12 16.65 -20.98
CA THR A 455 15.36 15.23 -20.72
C THR A 455 15.37 15.01 -19.21
N THR A 456 14.51 14.14 -18.69
CA THR A 456 14.48 13.81 -17.26
C THR A 456 14.71 12.31 -17.02
N ALA A 457 15.30 12.00 -15.87
CA ALA A 457 15.57 10.67 -15.37
C ALA A 457 15.25 10.59 -13.87
N MET A 458 15.03 9.38 -13.40
CA MET A 458 14.80 9.08 -12.00
C MET A 458 16.14 8.91 -11.28
N ALA A 459 16.28 9.46 -10.09
CA ALA A 459 17.45 9.19 -9.24
C ALA A 459 17.49 7.70 -8.85
N HIS A 460 18.69 7.16 -8.62
CA HIS A 460 18.85 5.75 -8.24
C HIS A 460 18.02 5.43 -6.98
N PRO A 461 17.19 4.38 -7.01
CA PRO A 461 16.35 4.04 -5.86
C PRO A 461 17.25 3.68 -4.68
N ILE A 462 16.98 4.27 -3.51
CA ILE A 462 17.59 3.88 -2.24
C ILE A 462 17.54 2.36 -2.12
N SER A 463 18.69 1.69 -2.05
CA SER A 463 18.74 0.25 -1.82
C SER A 463 18.37 -0.05 -0.37
N ARG A 464 17.45 -0.99 -0.15
CA ARG A 464 17.09 -1.52 1.17
C ARG A 464 17.02 -3.03 1.09
N THR A 465 17.26 -3.70 2.19
CA THR A 465 16.88 -5.11 2.33
C THR A 465 15.34 -5.24 2.39
N VAL A 466 14.81 -6.43 2.12
CA VAL A 466 13.37 -6.73 2.25
C VAL A 466 12.85 -6.40 3.66
N GLY A 467 13.62 -6.74 4.70
CA GLY A 467 13.27 -6.46 6.09
C GLY A 467 13.26 -4.97 6.44
N GLU A 468 14.25 -4.19 5.98
CA GLU A 468 14.28 -2.74 6.17
C GLU A 468 13.15 -2.06 5.41
N GLN A 469 12.93 -2.49 4.16
CA GLN A 469 11.85 -1.98 3.32
C GLN A 469 10.48 -2.25 3.96
N TYR A 470 10.30 -3.42 4.58
CA TYR A 470 9.10 -3.72 5.34
C TYR A 470 8.87 -2.71 6.47
N ARG A 471 9.89 -2.43 7.29
CA ARG A 471 9.76 -1.49 8.43
C ARG A 471 9.44 -0.07 8.00
N VAL A 472 10.13 0.43 6.99
CA VAL A 472 9.89 1.77 6.43
C VAL A 472 8.46 1.86 5.86
N CYS A 473 8.06 0.85 5.09
CA CYS A 473 6.74 0.80 4.48
C CYS A 473 5.63 0.67 5.54
N GLU A 474 5.79 -0.21 6.53
CA GLU A 474 4.85 -0.41 7.64
C GLU A 474 4.60 0.90 8.40
N SER A 475 5.67 1.58 8.84
CA SER A 475 5.58 2.90 9.49
C SER A 475 4.92 3.95 8.59
N GLY A 476 5.26 3.94 7.29
CA GLY A 476 4.61 4.79 6.29
C GLY A 476 3.12 4.53 6.14
N GLN A 477 2.68 3.26 6.12
CA GLN A 477 1.27 2.90 6.05
C GLN A 477 0.53 3.38 7.30
N PHE A 478 1.08 3.19 8.51
CA PHE A 478 0.45 3.68 9.73
C PHE A 478 0.22 5.19 9.71
N ARG A 479 1.24 5.98 9.35
CA ARG A 479 1.10 7.45 9.21
C ARG A 479 0.07 7.84 8.17
N LYS A 480 0.08 7.17 7.01
CA LYS A 480 -0.90 7.40 5.93
C LYS A 480 -2.32 7.11 6.41
N TYR A 481 -2.55 6.00 7.11
CA TYR A 481 -3.85 5.64 7.64
C TYR A 481 -4.33 6.64 8.68
N ALA A 482 -3.46 7.08 9.59
CA ALA A 482 -3.77 8.14 10.55
C ALA A 482 -4.21 9.44 9.87
N ARG A 483 -3.49 9.88 8.82
CA ARG A 483 -3.87 11.06 8.02
C ARG A 483 -5.20 10.88 7.30
N LEU A 484 -5.39 9.75 6.62
CA LEU A 484 -6.64 9.46 5.89
C LEU A 484 -7.86 9.44 6.81
N ARG A 485 -7.66 8.93 8.03
CA ARG A 485 -8.67 8.90 9.09
C ARG A 485 -8.98 10.30 9.64
N ALA A 486 -7.96 11.13 9.85
CA ALA A 486 -8.15 12.53 10.22
C ALA A 486 -8.93 13.31 9.14
N ASN A 487 -8.66 13.07 7.87
CA ASN A 487 -9.41 13.68 6.77
C ASN A 487 -10.87 13.22 6.74
N ALA A 488 -11.14 11.94 6.98
CA ALA A 488 -12.51 11.42 7.10
C ALA A 488 -13.26 12.09 8.27
N LEU A 489 -12.59 12.28 9.41
CA LEU A 489 -13.13 12.97 10.58
C LEU A 489 -13.60 14.39 10.24
N LYS A 490 -12.78 15.14 9.47
CA LYS A 490 -13.07 16.51 9.05
C LYS A 490 -14.38 16.59 8.29
N HIS A 491 -14.56 15.76 7.27
CA HIS A 491 -15.77 15.77 6.45
C HIS A 491 -17.03 15.41 7.24
N ILE A 492 -16.96 14.48 8.18
CA ILE A 492 -18.10 14.17 9.05
C ILE A 492 -18.40 15.33 9.99
N SER A 493 -17.37 15.91 10.62
CA SER A 493 -17.54 16.97 11.62
C SER A 493 -18.14 18.25 11.04
N GLU A 494 -17.87 18.55 9.76
CA GLU A 494 -18.51 19.66 9.03
C GLU A 494 -20.03 19.47 8.85
N LYS A 495 -20.50 18.21 8.87
CA LYS A 495 -21.88 17.83 8.55
C LYS A 495 -22.73 17.52 9.77
N ILE A 496 -22.15 17.31 10.95
CA ILE A 496 -22.87 17.00 12.19
C ILE A 496 -22.84 18.17 13.20
N HIS A 497 -23.59 18.05 14.30
CA HIS A 497 -23.43 18.87 15.50
C HIS A 497 -22.37 18.26 16.43
N GLY A 498 -21.46 19.10 16.93
CA GLY A 498 -20.39 18.68 17.82
C GLY A 498 -19.21 18.04 17.10
N ALA A 499 -18.37 17.33 17.87
CA ALA A 499 -17.20 16.64 17.34
C ALA A 499 -17.55 15.18 17.04
N TYR A 500 -17.07 14.67 15.92
CA TYR A 500 -17.09 13.23 15.65
C TYR A 500 -15.91 12.59 16.41
N GLU A 501 -16.17 11.60 17.26
CA GLU A 501 -15.10 10.72 17.75
C GLU A 501 -14.70 9.78 16.60
N THR A 502 -13.45 9.34 16.52
CA THR A 502 -13.04 8.34 15.53
C THR A 502 -12.96 6.95 16.18
N PHE A 503 -13.16 5.87 15.42
CA PHE A 503 -13.01 4.47 15.89
C PHE A 503 -11.73 4.18 16.69
N SER A 504 -11.78 4.28 18.01
CA SER A 504 -10.62 4.04 18.88
C SER A 504 -10.75 2.69 19.59
N ASP A 505 -9.65 2.17 20.13
CA ASP A 505 -9.73 0.99 21.01
C ASP A 505 -10.58 1.24 22.25
N LEU A 506 -10.66 2.50 22.71
CA LEU A 506 -11.60 2.91 23.77
C LEU A 506 -13.05 2.86 23.26
N GLY A 507 -13.33 3.39 22.07
CA GLY A 507 -14.67 3.30 21.47
C GLY A 507 -15.12 1.85 21.29
N ARG A 508 -14.22 0.94 20.90
CA ARG A 508 -14.54 -0.49 20.79
C ARG A 508 -14.98 -1.13 22.10
N LYS A 509 -14.59 -0.57 23.26
CA LYS A 509 -15.04 -1.05 24.57
C LYS A 509 -16.51 -0.73 24.85
N ARG A 510 -17.12 0.23 24.13
CA ARG A 510 -18.55 0.54 24.23
C ARG A 510 -19.41 -0.54 23.57
N ILE A 511 -18.86 -1.29 22.62
CA ILE A 511 -19.54 -2.41 21.98
C ILE A 511 -19.78 -3.50 23.03
N SER A 512 -21.05 -3.85 23.25
CA SER A 512 -21.42 -4.83 24.27
C SER A 512 -20.79 -6.21 24.00
N ARG A 513 -20.42 -6.92 25.07
CA ARG A 513 -19.91 -8.30 24.95
C ARG A 513 -20.92 -9.24 24.27
N LYS A 514 -22.23 -9.00 24.48
CA LYS A 514 -23.31 -9.75 23.82
C LYS A 514 -23.26 -9.55 22.31
N LEU A 515 -23.01 -8.34 21.84
CA LEU A 515 -22.91 -8.04 20.42
C LEU A 515 -21.64 -8.65 19.80
N ILE A 516 -20.50 -8.58 20.48
CA ILE A 516 -19.28 -9.29 20.03
C ILE A 516 -19.51 -10.80 19.95
N LYS A 517 -20.19 -11.40 20.94
CA LYS A 517 -20.55 -12.82 20.89
C LYS A 517 -21.46 -13.12 19.70
N ARG A 518 -22.45 -12.25 19.41
CA ARG A 518 -23.31 -12.40 18.24
C ARG A 518 -22.49 -12.41 16.94
N VAL A 519 -21.50 -11.53 16.82
CA VAL A 519 -20.57 -11.55 15.68
C VAL A 519 -19.83 -12.88 15.59
N ASP A 520 -19.27 -13.38 16.69
CA ASP A 520 -18.59 -14.68 16.69
C ASP A 520 -19.57 -15.84 16.34
N ASP A 521 -20.83 -15.79 16.81
CA ASP A 521 -21.86 -16.80 16.50
C ASP A 521 -22.23 -16.82 15.00
N LEU A 522 -22.33 -15.64 14.38
CA LEU A 522 -22.54 -15.47 12.93
C LEU A 522 -21.34 -15.95 12.10
N ASN A 523 -20.15 -15.98 12.70
CA ASN A 523 -18.88 -16.35 12.07
C ASN A 523 -18.34 -17.70 12.58
N PHE A 524 -19.22 -18.64 12.89
CA PHE A 524 -18.82 -19.88 13.55
C PHE A 524 -17.83 -20.73 12.73
N LEU A 525 -17.96 -20.75 11.40
CA LEU A 525 -17.02 -21.46 10.52
C LEU A 525 -15.67 -20.75 10.50
N ASP A 526 -15.68 -19.42 10.37
CA ASP A 526 -14.49 -18.59 10.43
C ASP A 526 -13.75 -18.74 11.77
N TYR A 527 -14.50 -18.89 12.86
CA TYR A 527 -13.95 -19.01 14.22
C TYR A 527 -13.28 -20.35 14.45
N GLU A 528 -13.90 -21.44 14.01
CA GLU A 528 -13.31 -22.77 14.06
C GLU A 528 -12.05 -22.86 13.17
N LEU A 529 -12.13 -22.33 11.94
CA LEU A 529 -11.00 -22.31 11.03
C LEU A 529 -9.83 -21.48 11.59
N TRP A 530 -10.11 -20.30 12.15
CA TRP A 530 -9.08 -19.44 12.74
C TRP A 530 -8.39 -20.09 13.94
N LYS A 531 -9.14 -20.80 14.80
CA LYS A 531 -8.54 -21.56 15.92
C LYS A 531 -7.59 -22.65 15.42
N PHE A 532 -8.01 -23.44 14.44
CA PHE A 532 -7.14 -24.45 13.85
C PHE A 532 -5.90 -23.82 13.20
N ALA A 533 -6.07 -22.68 12.53
CA ALA A 533 -4.97 -21.94 11.94
C ALA A 533 -3.98 -21.40 12.99
N GLU A 534 -4.47 -21.01 14.17
CA GLU A 534 -3.62 -20.60 15.30
C GLU A 534 -2.76 -21.76 15.79
N GLU A 535 -3.36 -22.93 16.01
CA GLU A 535 -2.63 -24.14 16.41
C GLU A 535 -1.61 -24.59 15.36
N LEU A 536 -2.01 -24.55 14.08
CA LEU A 536 -1.15 -24.88 12.94
C LEU A 536 0.02 -23.88 12.83
N PHE A 537 -0.23 -22.59 13.03
CA PHE A 537 0.80 -21.56 13.06
C PHE A 537 1.81 -21.83 14.16
N GLU A 538 1.38 -22.09 15.40
CA GLU A 538 2.29 -22.38 16.51
C GLU A 538 3.15 -23.62 16.27
N LYS A 539 2.55 -24.66 15.66
CA LYS A 539 3.29 -25.87 15.26
C LYS A 539 4.37 -25.54 14.23
N ARG A 540 4.03 -24.83 13.15
CA ARG A 540 4.98 -24.46 12.09
C ARG A 540 6.06 -23.50 12.59
N PHE A 541 5.68 -22.50 13.37
CA PHE A 541 6.59 -21.50 13.92
C PHE A 541 7.61 -22.11 14.89
N ARG A 542 7.19 -23.04 15.76
CA ARG A 542 8.12 -23.77 16.64
C ARG A 542 9.11 -24.62 15.86
N ASN A 543 8.62 -25.40 14.88
CA ASN A 543 9.49 -26.25 14.05
C ASN A 543 10.59 -25.45 13.34
N GLU A 544 10.28 -24.25 12.85
CA GLU A 544 11.26 -23.38 12.18
C GLU A 544 12.20 -22.66 13.17
N ASN A 545 11.73 -22.34 14.38
CA ASN A 545 12.56 -21.77 15.44
C ASN A 545 13.60 -22.76 15.97
N ASP A 546 13.19 -24.01 16.21
CA ASP A 546 14.09 -25.06 16.71
C ASP A 546 15.23 -25.35 15.72
N ALA A 547 14.98 -25.13 14.42
CA ALA A 547 16.00 -25.17 13.39
C ALA A 547 17.01 -23.98 13.45
N HIS A 548 16.93 -23.08 14.43
CA HIS A 548 17.79 -21.90 14.65
C HIS A 548 17.98 -21.02 13.40
N SER A 549 16.96 -20.96 12.52
CA SER A 549 17.15 -20.48 11.15
C SER A 549 16.15 -19.41 10.69
N LEU A 550 15.29 -18.91 11.59
CA LEU A 550 14.42 -17.77 11.26
C LEU A 550 15.27 -16.50 11.16
N SER A 551 15.28 -15.89 9.98
CA SER A 551 15.79 -14.53 9.81
C SER A 551 14.95 -13.59 10.67
N THR A 552 15.61 -12.83 11.55
CA THR A 552 14.93 -11.85 12.39
C THR A 552 14.59 -10.61 11.58
N LEU A 553 13.31 -10.23 11.61
CA LEU A 553 12.90 -8.90 11.17
C LEU A 553 13.72 -7.84 11.92
N PRO A 554 14.28 -6.82 11.23
CA PRO A 554 14.91 -5.70 11.89
C PRO A 554 13.98 -5.12 12.96
N PRO A 555 14.51 -4.59 14.08
CA PRO A 555 13.66 -3.96 15.09
C PRO A 555 12.89 -2.80 14.46
N ALA A 556 11.65 -2.57 14.92
CA ALA A 556 10.95 -1.35 14.54
C ALA A 556 11.74 -0.16 15.11
N GLU A 557 12.05 0.83 14.28
CA GLU A 557 12.58 2.10 14.78
C GLU A 557 11.59 2.65 15.83
N ARG A 558 12.06 2.78 17.07
CA ARG A 558 11.31 3.55 18.06
C ARG A 558 11.32 4.98 17.56
N ILE A 559 10.17 5.44 17.06
CA ILE A 559 9.90 6.87 17.05
C ILE A 559 9.78 7.23 18.52
N GLU A 560 10.91 7.59 19.15
CA GLU A 560 10.86 8.34 20.40
C GLU A 560 9.99 9.54 20.11
N LYS A 561 8.84 9.60 20.79
CA LYS A 561 8.09 10.84 20.92
C LYS A 561 8.99 11.76 21.72
N THR A 562 9.88 12.48 21.07
CA THR A 562 10.41 13.71 21.62
C THR A 562 9.20 14.61 21.87
N MET A 563 8.98 14.91 23.14
CA MET A 563 7.86 15.68 23.68
C MET A 563 7.69 17.03 22.99
#